data_AF-A0A6P8W127-F1
#
_entry.id   AF-A0A6P8W127-F1
#
_cell.length_a   1.000
_cell.length_b   1.000
_cell.length_c   1.000
_cell.angle_alpha   90.00
_cell.angle_beta   90.00
_cell.angle_gamma   90.00
#
_symmetry.space_group_name_H-M   'P 1'
#
loop_
_entity.id
_entity.type
_entity.pdbx_description
1 polymer ?
#
loop_
_entity_poly.entity_id
_entity_poly.type
_entity_poly.pdbx_seq_one_letter_code
_entity_poly.pdbx_strand_id
1 'polypeptide(L)'
;MKDVLRELKSLSLKLQRRETSLVDASCYIQQTIDVLTAMKTSGGKSTQKVEEGIATGMFKDVELSESRPKINRLQFYQSIIDSLKKRLPEPDLVRMLKPLDKRFWPEQRSALILYGENEVRALAKVLGEPAREAIEEFRDYKLENKSPGKALQKLQTASKTFLPTSAECERGFSAVNLTDTDKRNKLREKSLFSLLFVDINGPPLEQFDPQPFARSWIKAGHKPSTSWLPGPKAKKKPPRSLWSLLQ
;
A
#
# COMPACT_ATOMS: atom_id res chain seq x y z
N MET A 1 -5.81 24.22 -12.11
CA MET A 1 -6.38 22.86 -11.95
C MET A 1 -5.44 21.75 -12.40
N LYS A 2 -4.86 21.81 -13.62
CA LYS A 2 -3.96 20.77 -14.15
C LYS A 2 -2.79 20.43 -13.22
N ASP A 3 -2.21 21.44 -12.57
CA ASP A 3 -1.10 21.24 -11.62
C ASP A 3 -1.55 20.40 -10.41
N VAL A 4 -2.70 20.72 -9.81
CA VAL A 4 -3.30 19.95 -8.71
C VAL A 4 -3.57 18.50 -9.11
N LEU A 5 -4.15 18.27 -10.29
CA LEU A 5 -4.41 16.90 -10.78
C LEU A 5 -3.11 16.08 -10.95
N ARG A 6 -2.01 16.74 -11.32
CA ARG A 6 -0.71 16.07 -11.45
C ARG A 6 -0.18 15.64 -10.09
N GLU A 7 -0.28 16.50 -9.07
CA GLU A 7 0.13 16.16 -7.71
C GLU A 7 -0.73 15.04 -7.13
N LEU A 8 -2.06 15.09 -7.32
CA LEU A 8 -2.96 14.03 -6.87
C LEU A 8 -2.72 12.70 -7.59
N LYS A 9 -2.41 12.73 -8.89
CA LYS A 9 -2.02 11.53 -9.64
C LYS A 9 -0.72 10.93 -9.08
N SER A 10 0.29 11.76 -8.82
CA SER A 10 1.56 11.32 -8.23
C SER A 10 1.35 10.69 -6.85
N LEU A 11 0.56 11.35 -5.99
CA LEU A 11 0.19 10.83 -4.67
C LEU A 11 -0.53 9.49 -4.77
N SER A 12 -1.54 9.38 -5.64
CA SER A 12 -2.30 8.15 -5.86
C SER A 12 -1.38 6.98 -6.27
N LEU A 13 -0.47 7.20 -7.21
CA LEU A 13 0.48 6.17 -7.64
C LEU A 13 1.43 5.73 -6.52
N LYS A 14 1.89 6.66 -5.67
CA LYS A 14 2.71 6.33 -4.51
C LYS A 14 1.93 5.46 -3.52
N LEU A 15 0.71 5.88 -3.18
CA LEU A 15 -0.16 5.19 -2.22
C LEU A 15 -0.65 3.80 -2.67
N GLN A 16 -0.62 3.54 -3.98
CA GLN A 16 -1.03 2.24 -4.55
C GLN A 16 0.08 1.18 -4.50
N ARG A 17 1.35 1.56 -4.25
CA ARG A 17 2.46 0.60 -4.19
C ARG A 17 2.31 -0.32 -2.98
N ARG A 18 2.60 -1.62 -3.16
CA ARG A 18 2.42 -2.66 -2.13
C ARG A 18 3.37 -2.47 -0.94
N GLU A 19 4.52 -1.84 -1.18
CA GLU A 19 5.56 -1.61 -0.18
C GLU A 19 5.35 -0.31 0.63
N THR A 20 4.27 0.44 0.34
CA THR A 20 4.00 1.71 1.04
C THR A 20 3.60 1.44 2.48
N SER A 21 4.43 1.86 3.43
CA SER A 21 4.07 1.81 4.84
C SER A 21 3.09 2.92 5.22
N LEU A 22 2.45 2.79 6.38
CA LEU A 22 1.61 3.85 6.95
C LEU A 22 2.38 5.17 7.15
N VAL A 23 3.65 5.08 7.52
CA VAL A 23 4.52 6.24 7.70
C VAL A 23 4.83 6.92 6.36
N ASP A 24 5.14 6.13 5.31
CA ASP A 24 5.35 6.65 3.96
C ASP A 24 4.09 7.36 3.43
N ALA A 25 2.91 6.75 3.61
CA ALA A 25 1.65 7.33 3.19
C ALA A 25 1.37 8.68 3.86
N SER A 26 1.60 8.78 5.18
CA SER A 26 1.48 10.04 5.92
C SER A 26 2.45 11.10 5.39
N CYS A 27 3.72 10.73 5.15
CA CYS A 27 4.70 11.64 4.55
C CYS A 27 4.30 12.10 3.15
N TYR A 28 3.81 11.22 2.28
CA TYR A 28 3.41 11.59 0.92
C TYR A 28 2.19 12.51 0.90
N ILE A 29 1.20 12.27 1.77
CA ILE A 29 0.03 13.15 1.90
C ILE A 29 0.48 14.52 2.41
N GLN A 30 1.32 14.57 3.45
CA GLN A 30 1.81 15.84 4.00
C GLN A 30 2.62 16.64 2.96
N GLN A 31 3.56 16.00 2.26
CA GLN A 31 4.32 16.62 1.18
C GLN A 31 3.40 17.19 0.09
N THR A 32 2.35 16.45 -0.27
CA THR A 32 1.36 16.91 -1.26
C THR A 32 0.60 18.12 -0.75
N ILE A 33 0.19 18.14 0.53
CA ILE A 33 -0.45 19.30 1.17
C ILE A 33 0.47 20.51 1.12
N ASP A 34 1.75 20.35 1.44
CA ASP A 34 2.73 21.45 1.47
C ASP A 34 2.91 22.06 0.06
N VAL A 35 3.06 21.20 -0.96
CA VAL A 35 3.16 21.61 -2.37
C VAL A 35 1.90 22.33 -2.84
N LEU A 36 0.71 21.80 -2.52
CA LEU A 36 -0.56 22.46 -2.86
C LEU A 36 -0.73 23.79 -2.12
N THR A 37 -0.25 23.89 -0.88
CA THR A 37 -0.29 25.12 -0.10
C THR A 37 0.62 26.18 -0.72
N ALA A 38 1.83 25.82 -1.16
CA ALA A 38 2.73 26.72 -1.88
C ALA A 38 2.12 27.19 -3.21
N MET A 39 1.48 26.29 -3.96
CA MET A 39 0.83 26.62 -5.24
C MET A 39 -0.48 27.41 -5.09
N LYS A 40 -1.07 27.49 -3.89
CA LYS A 40 -2.33 28.20 -3.64
C LYS A 40 -2.21 29.68 -4.01
N THR A 41 -1.08 30.32 -3.66
CA THR A 41 -0.84 31.75 -3.90
C THR A 41 -0.24 32.00 -5.28
N SER A 42 0.83 31.30 -5.66
CA SER A 42 1.61 31.58 -6.88
C SER A 42 1.18 30.80 -8.13
N GLY A 43 0.32 29.78 -7.98
CA GLY A 43 -0.02 28.87 -9.07
C GLY A 43 1.14 27.95 -9.48
N GLY A 44 0.81 26.83 -10.12
CA GLY A 44 1.82 25.94 -10.70
C GLY A 44 2.23 26.35 -12.12
N LYS A 45 3.19 25.64 -12.70
CA LYS A 45 3.71 25.89 -14.06
C LYS A 45 2.61 25.95 -15.13
N SER A 46 1.59 25.10 -15.04
CA SER A 46 0.50 25.12 -16.03
C SER A 46 -0.41 26.32 -15.83
N THR A 47 -0.59 26.75 -14.58
CA THR A 47 -1.37 27.94 -14.22
C THR A 47 -0.70 29.21 -14.74
N GLN A 48 0.61 29.35 -14.53
CA GLN A 48 1.41 30.48 -15.04
C GLN A 48 1.32 30.62 -16.57
N LYS A 49 1.47 29.50 -17.30
CA LYS A 49 1.30 29.51 -18.77
C LYS A 49 -0.08 29.97 -19.25
N VAL A 50 -1.12 29.69 -18.47
CA VAL A 50 -2.47 30.14 -18.80
C VAL A 50 -2.62 31.63 -18.48
N GLU A 51 -2.04 32.12 -17.39
CA GLU A 51 -2.01 33.54 -17.05
C GLU A 51 -1.26 34.36 -18.11
N GLU A 52 -0.13 33.86 -18.61
CA GLU A 52 0.61 34.44 -19.75
C GLU A 52 -0.23 34.45 -21.05
N GLY A 53 -0.93 33.35 -21.35
CA GLY A 53 -1.82 33.26 -22.52
C GLY A 53 -3.00 34.22 -22.44
N ILE A 54 -3.57 34.41 -21.25
CA ILE A 54 -4.64 35.39 -21.01
C ILE A 54 -4.11 36.81 -21.23
N ALA A 55 -2.91 37.12 -20.75
CA ALA A 55 -2.30 38.44 -20.94
C ALA A 55 -2.01 38.76 -22.42
N THR A 56 -1.73 37.74 -23.23
CA THR A 56 -1.46 37.89 -24.67
C THR A 56 -2.71 37.78 -25.55
N GLY A 57 -3.88 37.47 -24.98
CA GLY A 57 -5.13 37.27 -25.71
C GLY A 57 -5.18 35.98 -26.55
N MET A 58 -4.12 35.17 -26.53
CA MET A 58 -3.95 33.97 -27.33
C MET A 58 -3.43 32.82 -26.47
N PHE A 59 -3.97 31.62 -26.68
CA PHE A 59 -3.43 30.42 -26.07
C PHE A 59 -3.25 29.33 -27.12
N LYS A 60 -1.99 28.97 -27.40
CA LYS A 60 -1.64 28.00 -28.46
C LYS A 60 -2.32 28.33 -29.79
N ASP A 61 -2.18 29.58 -30.22
CA ASP A 61 -2.68 30.08 -31.51
C ASP A 61 -4.21 30.12 -31.64
N VAL A 62 -4.93 30.08 -30.50
CA VAL A 62 -6.38 30.25 -30.42
C VAL A 62 -6.69 31.53 -29.67
N GLU A 63 -7.48 32.42 -30.26
CA GLU A 63 -8.00 33.63 -29.61
C GLU A 63 -8.93 33.27 -28.45
N LEU A 64 -8.74 33.97 -27.34
CA LEU A 64 -9.50 33.71 -26.11
C LEU A 64 -10.78 34.55 -26.07
N SER A 65 -11.93 33.89 -25.93
CA SER A 65 -13.23 34.52 -25.67
C SER A 65 -13.71 34.22 -24.24
N GLU A 66 -14.22 35.23 -23.51
CA GLU A 66 -14.85 34.99 -22.21
C GLU A 66 -16.20 34.27 -22.35
N SER A 67 -16.44 33.23 -21.55
CA SER A 67 -17.68 32.45 -21.62
C SER A 67 -18.24 32.02 -20.26
N ARG A 68 -17.40 31.50 -19.36
CA ARG A 68 -17.82 30.95 -18.05
C ARG A 68 -17.20 31.70 -16.88
N PRO A 69 -17.89 31.73 -15.72
CA PRO A 69 -17.35 32.33 -14.51
C PRO A 69 -16.03 31.66 -14.08
N LYS A 70 -15.08 32.48 -13.65
CA LYS A 70 -13.75 32.04 -13.21
C LYS A 70 -13.89 31.23 -11.92
N ILE A 71 -13.28 30.04 -11.88
CA ILE A 71 -13.19 29.22 -10.67
C ILE A 71 -12.34 29.96 -9.64
N ASN A 72 -12.82 30.08 -8.40
CA ASN A 72 -12.05 30.64 -7.30
C ASN A 72 -10.88 29.70 -6.96
N ARG A 73 -9.67 30.09 -7.37
CA ARG A 73 -8.44 29.31 -7.14
C ARG A 73 -8.21 29.06 -5.66
N LEU A 74 -8.29 30.10 -4.84
CA LEU A 74 -7.98 29.99 -3.41
C LEU A 74 -8.92 29.00 -2.71
N GLN A 75 -10.21 29.08 -3.02
CA GLN A 75 -11.22 28.17 -2.49
C GLN A 75 -10.97 26.74 -3.00
N PHE A 76 -10.73 26.55 -4.30
CA PHE A 76 -10.46 25.24 -4.88
C PHE A 76 -9.27 24.54 -4.21
N TYR A 77 -8.13 25.24 -4.08
CA TYR A 77 -6.95 24.68 -3.41
C TYR A 77 -7.24 24.37 -1.94
N GLN A 78 -7.91 25.28 -1.23
CA GLN A 78 -8.25 25.07 0.17
C GLN A 78 -9.13 23.83 0.38
N SER A 79 -10.17 23.64 -0.44
CA SER A 79 -11.05 22.47 -0.35
C SER A 79 -10.31 21.15 -0.57
N ILE A 80 -9.35 21.11 -1.50
CA ILE A 80 -8.52 19.92 -1.72
C ILE A 80 -7.57 19.68 -0.53
N ILE A 81 -6.91 20.72 -0.03
CA ILE A 81 -6.03 20.63 1.13
C ILE A 81 -6.80 20.11 2.36
N ASP A 82 -7.99 20.65 2.62
CA ASP A 82 -8.82 20.23 3.76
C ASP A 82 -9.28 18.78 3.60
N SER A 83 -9.59 18.36 2.37
CA SER A 83 -9.93 16.97 2.07
C SER A 83 -8.76 16.01 2.29
N LEU A 84 -7.54 16.42 1.94
CA LEU A 84 -6.33 15.63 2.19
C LEU A 84 -5.99 15.55 3.69
N LYS A 85 -6.12 16.66 4.42
CA LYS A 85 -5.91 16.69 5.88
C LYS A 85 -6.86 15.75 6.61
N LYS A 86 -8.13 15.70 6.21
CA LYS A 86 -9.13 14.76 6.76
C LYS A 86 -8.80 13.29 6.51
N ARG A 87 -7.99 12.99 5.50
CA ARG A 87 -7.59 11.63 5.11
C ARG A 87 -6.21 11.23 5.63
N LEU A 88 -5.58 12.06 6.47
CA LEU A 88 -4.31 11.70 7.09
C LEU A 88 -4.49 10.43 7.94
N PRO A 89 -3.57 9.45 7.87
CA PRO A 89 -3.61 8.28 8.72
C PRO A 89 -3.59 8.66 10.21
N GLU A 90 -4.12 7.79 11.07
CA GLU A 90 -4.21 8.03 12.52
C GLU A 90 -2.87 8.58 13.08
N PRO A 91 -2.86 9.83 13.59
CA PRO A 91 -1.61 10.52 13.89
C PRO A 91 -0.83 9.83 15.01
N ASP A 92 -1.52 9.23 15.97
CA ASP A 92 -0.89 8.50 17.07
C ASP A 92 -0.22 7.21 16.60
N LEU A 93 -0.87 6.45 15.70
CA LEU A 93 -0.28 5.24 15.14
C LEU A 93 0.94 5.55 14.29
N VAL A 94 0.85 6.57 13.41
CA VAL A 94 2.00 7.03 12.62
C VAL A 94 3.16 7.44 13.53
N ARG A 95 2.88 8.19 14.61
CA ARG A 95 3.90 8.58 15.60
C ARG A 95 4.55 7.36 16.24
N MET A 96 3.77 6.35 16.62
CA MET A 96 4.28 5.10 17.20
C MET A 96 5.17 4.29 16.24
N LEU A 97 4.82 4.26 14.95
CA LEU A 97 5.54 3.48 13.94
C LEU A 97 6.80 4.17 13.43
N LYS A 98 6.84 5.51 13.43
CA LYS A 98 7.94 6.31 12.85
C LYS A 98 9.33 5.92 13.36
N PRO A 99 9.56 5.66 14.66
CA PRO A 99 10.90 5.32 15.15
C PRO A 99 11.41 3.94 14.72
N LEU A 100 10.53 3.05 14.27
CA LEU A 100 10.93 1.74 13.74
C LEU A 100 11.62 1.84 12.37
N ASP A 101 11.50 2.99 11.71
CA ASP A 101 12.14 3.28 10.44
C ASP A 101 13.40 4.13 10.62
N LYS A 102 14.53 3.53 10.21
CA LYS A 102 15.87 4.13 10.31
C LYS A 102 16.00 5.47 9.60
N ARG A 103 15.18 5.72 8.56
CA ARG A 103 15.21 6.98 7.79
C ARG A 103 14.89 8.22 8.63
N PHE A 104 14.19 8.04 9.75
CA PHE A 104 13.81 9.15 10.64
C PHE A 104 14.72 9.31 11.86
N TRP A 105 15.78 8.50 11.95
CA TRP A 105 16.69 8.54 13.10
C TRP A 105 17.55 9.81 13.07
N PRO A 106 17.74 10.49 14.22
CA PRO A 106 18.66 11.61 14.33
C PRO A 106 20.10 11.18 14.02
N GLU A 107 20.84 12.01 13.30
CA GLU A 107 22.28 11.79 13.04
C GLU A 107 23.12 11.98 14.32
N GLN A 108 22.70 12.89 15.20
CA GLN A 108 23.41 13.18 16.43
C GLN A 108 23.21 12.07 17.47
N ARG A 109 24.32 11.47 17.91
CA ARG A 109 24.29 10.36 18.88
C ARG A 109 23.55 10.69 20.18
N SER A 110 23.70 11.91 20.71
CA SER A 110 23.02 12.33 21.95
C SER A 110 21.50 12.33 21.79
N ALA A 111 20.98 12.82 20.66
CA ALA A 111 19.56 12.78 20.33
C ALA A 111 19.08 11.34 20.06
N LEU A 112 19.92 10.51 19.45
CA LEU A 112 19.60 9.12 19.11
C LEU A 112 19.35 8.25 20.34
N ILE A 113 20.06 8.46 21.47
CA ILE A 113 19.99 7.58 22.66
C ILE A 113 18.54 7.37 23.13
N LEU A 114 17.79 8.46 23.36
CA LEU A 114 16.42 8.40 23.87
C LEU A 114 15.35 8.47 22.78
N TYR A 115 15.74 8.65 21.52
CA TYR A 115 14.81 8.76 20.40
C TYR A 115 13.89 7.54 20.30
N GLY A 116 12.57 7.76 20.26
CA GLY A 116 11.56 6.75 19.93
C GLY A 116 11.18 5.78 21.05
N GLU A 117 11.76 5.88 22.25
CA GLU A 117 11.49 4.91 23.32
C GLU A 117 10.05 4.96 23.82
N ASN A 118 9.46 6.14 23.91
CA ASN A 118 8.09 6.31 24.38
C ASN A 118 7.09 5.75 23.36
N GLU A 119 7.36 5.98 22.09
CA GLU A 119 6.60 5.50 20.95
C GLU A 119 6.65 3.97 20.83
N VAL A 120 7.85 3.38 20.93
CA VAL A 120 8.03 1.92 20.92
C VAL A 120 7.37 1.29 22.15
N ARG A 121 7.47 1.92 23.32
CA ARG A 121 6.76 1.48 24.53
C ARG A 121 5.25 1.48 24.34
N ALA A 122 4.70 2.55 23.76
CA ALA A 122 3.27 2.66 23.49
C ALA A 122 2.82 1.60 22.48
N LEU A 123 3.56 1.40 21.39
CA LEU A 123 3.27 0.39 20.39
C LEU A 123 3.30 -1.03 20.97
N ALA A 124 4.30 -1.34 21.79
CA ALA A 124 4.41 -2.63 22.45
C ALA A 124 3.20 -2.90 23.36
N LYS A 125 2.74 -1.90 24.11
CA LYS A 125 1.53 -2.00 24.92
C LYS A 125 0.27 -2.25 24.08
N VAL A 126 0.12 -1.54 22.95
CA VAL A 126 -1.01 -1.73 22.03
C VAL A 126 -1.04 -3.13 21.45
N LEU A 127 0.14 -3.69 21.14
CA LEU A 127 0.27 -5.03 20.55
C LEU A 127 0.35 -6.16 21.59
N GLY A 128 0.31 -5.85 22.89
CA GLY A 128 0.41 -6.86 23.96
C GLY A 128 1.80 -7.49 24.11
N GLU A 129 2.85 -6.83 23.61
CA GLU A 129 4.24 -7.31 23.71
C GLU A 129 4.94 -6.74 24.97
N PRO A 130 5.94 -7.44 25.51
CA PRO A 130 6.66 -7.00 26.71
C PRO A 130 7.40 -5.69 26.45
N ALA A 131 6.82 -4.58 26.94
CA ALA A 131 7.29 -3.24 26.62
C ALA A 131 8.72 -2.95 27.10
N ARG A 132 9.15 -3.55 28.21
CA ARG A 132 10.52 -3.40 28.72
C ARG A 132 11.54 -4.04 27.78
N GLU A 133 11.31 -5.31 27.42
CA GLU A 133 12.16 -6.06 26.50
C GLU A 133 12.22 -5.37 25.13
N ALA A 134 11.09 -4.91 24.60
CA ALA A 134 11.05 -4.19 23.33
C ALA A 134 11.92 -2.92 23.33
N ILE A 135 12.00 -2.19 24.45
CA ILE A 135 12.84 -0.98 24.56
C ILE A 135 14.31 -1.34 24.66
N GLU A 136 14.65 -2.35 25.47
CA GLU A 136 16.03 -2.84 25.61
C GLU A 136 16.56 -3.35 24.26
N GLU A 137 15.78 -4.18 23.56
CA GLU A 137 16.09 -4.64 22.20
C GLU A 137 16.18 -3.48 21.19
N PHE A 138 15.33 -2.46 21.32
CA PHE A 138 15.38 -1.28 20.44
C PHE A 138 16.63 -0.42 20.68
N ARG A 139 17.08 -0.27 21.92
CA ARG A 139 18.34 0.42 22.25
C ARG A 139 19.54 -0.31 21.65
N ASP A 140 19.61 -1.62 21.85
CA ASP A 140 20.66 -2.49 21.31
C ASP A 140 20.70 -2.44 19.77
N TYR A 141 19.53 -2.54 19.13
CA TYR A 141 19.39 -2.43 17.67
C TYR A 141 19.87 -1.06 17.14
N LYS A 142 19.51 0.02 17.84
CA LYS A 142 19.76 1.40 17.42
C LYS A 142 21.21 1.85 17.65
N LEU A 143 21.80 1.49 18.79
CA LEU A 143 23.10 2.00 19.22
C LEU A 143 24.26 1.06 18.87
N GLU A 144 24.00 -0.25 18.85
CA GLU A 144 25.03 -1.27 18.66
C GLU A 144 24.89 -2.02 17.33
N ASN A 145 23.87 -1.70 16.51
CA ASN A 145 23.54 -2.41 15.27
C ASN A 145 23.38 -3.93 15.45
N LYS A 146 23.00 -4.37 16.66
CA LYS A 146 22.66 -5.78 16.94
C LYS A 146 21.45 -6.21 16.11
N SER A 147 21.29 -7.50 15.87
CA SER A 147 20.07 -8.04 15.28
C SER A 147 18.87 -7.77 16.20
N PRO A 148 17.69 -7.39 15.66
CA PRO A 148 16.51 -7.15 16.48
C PRO A 148 16.11 -8.45 17.18
N GLY A 149 15.80 -8.37 18.48
CA GLY A 149 15.26 -9.50 19.22
C GLY A 149 13.81 -9.80 18.85
N LYS A 150 13.19 -10.75 19.56
CA LYS A 150 11.88 -11.30 19.17
C LYS A 150 10.77 -10.27 19.32
N ALA A 151 10.79 -9.47 20.39
CA ALA A 151 9.75 -8.46 20.62
C ALA A 151 9.84 -7.37 19.55
N LEU A 152 11.04 -6.84 19.28
CA LEU A 152 11.27 -5.81 18.28
C LEU A 152 10.96 -6.29 16.86
N GLN A 153 11.31 -7.53 16.51
CA GLN A 153 10.95 -8.11 15.21
C GLN A 153 9.44 -8.14 14.98
N LYS A 154 8.66 -8.47 16.00
CA LYS A 154 7.19 -8.43 15.90
C LYS A 154 6.69 -7.00 15.69
N LEU A 155 7.23 -6.02 16.41
CA LEU A 155 6.86 -4.60 16.20
C LEU A 155 7.21 -4.12 14.79
N GLN A 156 8.41 -4.46 14.30
CA GLN A 156 8.84 -4.14 12.94
C GLN A 156 7.98 -4.82 11.87
N THR A 157 7.57 -6.06 12.11
CA THR A 157 6.66 -6.79 11.22
C THR A 157 5.29 -6.14 11.22
N ALA A 158 4.74 -5.84 12.41
CA ALA A 158 3.46 -5.14 12.55
C ALA A 158 3.46 -3.81 11.78
N SER A 159 4.53 -3.02 11.90
CA SER A 159 4.72 -1.75 11.17
C SER A 159 4.56 -1.90 9.65
N LYS A 160 5.06 -3.02 9.08
CA LYS A 160 4.98 -3.31 7.64
C LYS A 160 3.62 -3.87 7.22
N THR A 161 2.82 -4.39 8.14
CA THR A 161 1.51 -5.00 7.84
C THR A 161 0.35 -4.02 7.86
N PHE A 162 0.51 -2.83 8.46
CA PHE A 162 -0.55 -1.81 8.44
C PHE A 162 -0.76 -1.29 7.03
N LEU A 163 -1.94 -1.56 6.47
CA LEU A 163 -2.32 -1.07 5.14
C LEU A 163 -2.72 0.41 5.23
N PRO A 164 -2.05 1.30 4.49
CA PRO A 164 -2.40 2.72 4.50
C PRO A 164 -3.64 3.06 3.66
N THR A 165 -4.02 2.19 2.72
CA THR A 165 -5.07 2.48 1.74
C THR A 165 -5.91 1.25 1.38
N SER A 166 -7.07 1.50 0.76
CA SER A 166 -7.93 0.48 0.14
C SER A 166 -7.36 -0.15 -1.13
N ALA A 167 -6.12 0.20 -1.54
CA ALA A 167 -5.57 -0.26 -2.81
C ALA A 167 -5.47 -1.80 -2.90
N GLU A 168 -5.17 -2.48 -1.78
CA GLU A 168 -5.22 -3.96 -1.74
C GLU A 168 -6.65 -4.50 -1.92
N CYS A 169 -7.65 -3.83 -1.34
CA CYS A 169 -9.05 -4.20 -1.54
C CYS A 169 -9.48 -4.02 -3.00
N GLU A 170 -9.09 -2.91 -3.65
CA GLU A 170 -9.37 -2.64 -5.07
C GLU A 170 -8.70 -3.67 -6.00
N ARG A 171 -7.48 -4.11 -5.67
CA ARG A 171 -6.83 -5.24 -6.35
C ARG A 171 -7.62 -6.53 -6.16
N GLY A 172 -8.07 -6.81 -4.94
CA GLY A 172 -8.94 -7.95 -4.64
C GLY A 172 -10.22 -7.93 -5.46
N PHE A 173 -10.92 -6.80 -5.51
CA PHE A 173 -12.13 -6.64 -6.35
C PHE A 173 -11.83 -6.79 -7.83
N SER A 174 -10.67 -6.32 -8.30
CA SER A 174 -10.25 -6.53 -9.69
C SER A 174 -10.05 -8.02 -9.99
N ALA A 175 -9.42 -8.78 -9.07
CA ALA A 175 -9.29 -10.23 -9.19
C ALA A 175 -10.65 -10.94 -9.18
N VAL A 176 -11.60 -10.46 -8.36
CA VAL A 176 -13.00 -10.92 -8.37
C VAL A 176 -13.63 -10.69 -9.72
N ASN A 177 -13.52 -9.49 -10.30
CA ASN A 177 -14.13 -9.20 -11.60
C ASN A 177 -13.55 -10.05 -12.75
N LEU A 178 -12.29 -10.48 -12.66
CA LEU A 178 -11.70 -11.44 -13.61
C LEU A 178 -12.21 -12.87 -13.38
N THR A 179 -12.49 -13.20 -12.12
CA THR A 179 -12.82 -14.55 -11.68
C THR A 179 -14.32 -14.85 -11.75
N ASP A 180 -15.18 -13.88 -11.43
CA ASP A 180 -16.63 -13.99 -11.44
C ASP A 180 -17.18 -13.05 -12.52
N THR A 181 -17.20 -13.56 -13.75
CA THR A 181 -17.70 -12.84 -14.92
C THR A 181 -19.09 -13.33 -15.28
N ASP A 182 -19.84 -12.56 -16.07
CA ASP A 182 -21.17 -12.95 -16.56
C ASP A 182 -21.20 -14.34 -17.23
N LYS A 183 -20.07 -14.75 -17.85
CA LYS A 183 -19.91 -16.08 -18.48
C LYS A 183 -19.49 -17.17 -17.48
N ARG A 184 -18.88 -16.80 -16.35
CA ARG A 184 -18.33 -17.71 -15.31
C ARG A 184 -19.00 -17.50 -13.94
N ASN A 185 -20.31 -17.27 -13.92
CA ASN A 185 -21.10 -16.93 -12.73
C ASN A 185 -21.68 -18.13 -11.95
N LYS A 186 -21.33 -19.37 -12.31
CA LYS A 186 -21.85 -20.61 -11.67
C LYS A 186 -20.83 -21.29 -10.75
N LEU A 187 -19.77 -20.60 -10.37
CA LEU A 187 -18.78 -21.15 -9.45
C LEU A 187 -19.39 -21.28 -8.05
N ARG A 188 -19.15 -22.42 -7.40
CA ARG A 188 -19.48 -22.57 -5.98
C ARG A 188 -18.57 -21.65 -5.18
N GLU A 189 -19.10 -21.11 -4.09
CA GLU A 189 -18.38 -20.23 -3.16
C GLU A 189 -16.96 -20.75 -2.80
N LYS A 190 -16.84 -22.04 -2.43
CA LYS A 190 -15.53 -22.65 -2.11
C LYS A 190 -14.54 -22.63 -3.28
N SER A 191 -15.03 -22.83 -4.50
CA SER A 191 -14.20 -22.80 -5.71
C SER A 191 -13.81 -21.38 -6.06
N LEU A 192 -14.74 -20.41 -5.91
CA LEU A 192 -14.47 -19.00 -6.09
C LEU A 192 -13.37 -18.53 -5.14
N PHE A 193 -13.50 -18.80 -3.84
CA PHE A 193 -12.47 -18.45 -2.85
C PHE A 193 -11.11 -19.08 -3.15
N SER A 194 -11.08 -20.34 -3.59
CA SER A 194 -9.82 -21.00 -3.92
C SER A 194 -9.13 -20.35 -5.12
N LEU A 195 -9.89 -19.94 -6.14
CA LEU A 195 -9.36 -19.24 -7.30
C LEU A 195 -8.87 -17.84 -6.93
N LEU A 196 -9.66 -17.06 -6.18
CA LEU A 196 -9.26 -15.74 -5.70
C LEU A 196 -7.99 -15.79 -4.84
N PHE A 197 -7.87 -16.81 -4.00
CA PHE A 197 -6.68 -17.00 -3.18
C PHE A 197 -5.42 -17.20 -4.04
N VAL A 198 -5.52 -18.00 -5.10
CA VAL A 198 -4.44 -18.21 -6.07
C VAL A 198 -4.15 -16.94 -6.86
N ASP A 199 -5.17 -16.22 -7.31
CA ASP A 199 -4.99 -14.99 -8.10
C ASP A 199 -4.34 -13.86 -7.29
N ILE A 200 -4.66 -13.76 -5.98
CA ILE A 200 -4.14 -12.70 -5.11
C ILE A 200 -2.72 -13.01 -4.61
N ASN A 201 -2.45 -14.27 -4.24
CA ASN A 201 -1.20 -14.67 -3.57
C ASN A 201 -0.25 -15.46 -4.45
N GLY A 202 -0.71 -15.92 -5.62
CA GLY A 202 0.09 -16.72 -6.53
C GLY A 202 1.23 -15.91 -7.16
N PRO A 203 2.33 -16.58 -7.55
CA PRO A 203 3.37 -15.93 -8.32
C PRO A 203 2.83 -15.49 -9.69
N PRO A 204 3.43 -14.47 -10.33
CA PRO A 204 3.18 -14.18 -11.73
C PRO A 204 3.33 -15.43 -12.60
N LEU A 205 2.57 -15.52 -13.69
CA LEU A 205 2.58 -16.69 -14.58
C LEU A 205 3.97 -17.02 -15.10
N GLU A 206 4.81 -16.00 -15.30
CA GLU A 206 6.19 -16.12 -15.77
C GLU A 206 7.11 -16.80 -14.74
N GLN A 207 6.74 -16.76 -13.45
CA GLN A 207 7.50 -17.33 -12.34
C GLN A 207 6.86 -18.61 -11.79
N PHE A 208 5.70 -19.01 -12.32
CA PHE A 208 5.00 -20.20 -11.86
C PHE A 208 5.63 -21.46 -12.45
N ASP A 209 6.22 -22.30 -11.59
CA ASP A 209 6.68 -23.64 -11.96
C ASP A 209 5.57 -24.68 -11.71
N PRO A 210 4.93 -25.25 -12.76
CA PRO A 210 3.91 -26.27 -12.59
C PRO A 210 4.47 -27.66 -12.25
N GLN A 211 5.78 -27.90 -12.40
CA GLN A 211 6.39 -29.23 -12.30
C GLN A 211 6.17 -29.91 -10.93
N PRO A 212 6.36 -29.25 -9.78
CA PRO A 212 6.18 -29.88 -8.48
C PRO A 212 4.73 -30.34 -8.28
N PHE A 213 3.78 -29.50 -8.72
CA PHE A 213 2.36 -29.80 -8.64
C PHE A 213 1.97 -30.97 -9.54
N ALA A 214 2.36 -30.94 -10.83
CA ALA A 214 2.05 -32.00 -11.78
C ALA A 214 2.63 -33.35 -11.32
N ARG A 215 3.87 -33.37 -10.82
CA ARG A 215 4.50 -34.58 -10.29
C ARG A 215 3.79 -35.11 -9.04
N SER A 216 3.41 -34.23 -8.11
CA SER A 216 2.63 -34.60 -6.92
C SER A 216 1.27 -35.19 -7.30
N TRP A 217 0.60 -34.59 -8.27
CA TRP A 217 -0.70 -35.03 -8.78
C TRP A 217 -0.62 -36.43 -9.43
N ILE A 218 0.40 -36.67 -10.27
CA ILE A 218 0.65 -37.99 -10.88
C ILE A 218 1.00 -39.03 -9.79
N LYS A 219 1.87 -38.67 -8.83
CA LYS A 219 2.23 -39.54 -7.69
C LYS A 219 1.02 -39.91 -6.81
N ALA A 220 0.03 -39.03 -6.72
CA ALA A 220 -1.23 -39.31 -6.02
C ALA A 220 -2.15 -40.29 -6.78
N GLY A 221 -1.72 -40.77 -7.96
CA GLY A 221 -2.45 -41.73 -8.79
C GLY A 221 -3.43 -41.09 -9.76
N HIS A 222 -3.42 -39.77 -9.88
CA HIS A 222 -4.22 -39.09 -10.89
C HIS A 222 -3.58 -39.24 -12.28
N LYS A 223 -4.41 -39.33 -13.32
CA LYS A 223 -3.96 -39.55 -14.70
C LYS A 223 -4.39 -38.43 -15.64
N PRO A 224 -3.57 -38.05 -16.64
CA PRO A 224 -3.92 -37.03 -17.61
C PRO A 224 -5.21 -37.37 -18.37
N SER A 225 -5.88 -36.35 -18.92
CA SER A 225 -7.10 -36.52 -19.73
C SER A 225 -6.88 -37.39 -20.97
N THR A 226 -5.64 -37.54 -21.41
CA THR A 226 -5.23 -38.39 -22.54
C THR A 226 -5.10 -39.88 -22.19
N SER A 227 -5.28 -40.26 -20.92
CA SER A 227 -5.17 -41.67 -20.51
C SER A 227 -6.46 -42.45 -20.77
N TRP A 228 -6.33 -43.62 -21.39
CA TRP A 228 -7.46 -44.50 -21.74
C TRP A 228 -8.03 -45.30 -20.55
N LEU A 229 -7.32 -45.30 -19.42
CA LEU A 229 -7.68 -46.08 -18.23
C LEU A 229 -8.21 -45.16 -17.13
N PRO A 230 -9.37 -45.45 -16.52
CA PRO A 230 -9.85 -44.68 -15.38
C PRO A 230 -8.81 -44.64 -14.26
N GLY A 231 -8.64 -43.47 -13.65
CA GLY A 231 -7.79 -43.33 -12.46
C GLY A 231 -8.41 -44.07 -11.26
N PRO A 232 -7.58 -44.56 -10.31
CA PRO A 232 -8.08 -45.09 -9.05
C PRO A 232 -8.94 -44.05 -8.33
N LYS A 233 -10.02 -44.49 -7.65
CA LYS A 233 -10.86 -43.59 -6.84
C LYS A 233 -9.99 -42.84 -5.84
N ALA A 234 -10.04 -41.51 -5.89
CA ALA A 234 -9.29 -40.66 -4.97
C ALA A 234 -9.62 -41.04 -3.53
N LYS A 235 -8.61 -41.38 -2.73
CA LYS A 235 -8.78 -41.57 -1.28
C LYS A 235 -9.28 -40.23 -0.71
N LYS A 236 -10.41 -40.23 0.00
CA LYS A 236 -10.92 -39.05 0.71
C LYS A 236 -9.90 -38.67 1.80
N LYS A 237 -8.97 -37.78 1.47
CA LYS A 237 -8.13 -37.11 2.45
C LYS A 237 -8.88 -35.85 2.92
N PRO A 238 -8.79 -35.49 4.21
CA PRO A 238 -9.29 -34.20 4.65
C PRO A 238 -8.59 -33.10 3.83
N PRO A 239 -9.33 -32.08 3.37
CA PRO A 239 -8.73 -31.00 2.60
C PRO A 239 -7.64 -30.34 3.45
N ARG A 240 -6.42 -30.26 2.90
CA ARG A 240 -5.38 -29.40 3.49
C ARG A 240 -5.87 -27.96 3.40
N SER A 241 -5.71 -27.20 4.48
CA SER A 241 -6.01 -25.77 4.40
C SER A 241 -5.04 -25.13 3.41
N LEU A 242 -5.54 -24.22 2.57
CA LEU A 242 -4.69 -23.46 1.64
C LEU A 242 -3.60 -22.68 2.39
N TRP A 243 -3.88 -22.26 3.64
CA TRP A 243 -2.93 -21.59 4.53
C TRP A 243 -1.72 -22.44 4.92
N SER A 244 -1.85 -23.77 4.94
CA SER A 244 -0.71 -24.67 5.22
C SER A 244 0.35 -24.70 4.11
N LEU A 245 0.09 -24.05 2.97
CA LEU A 245 1.03 -23.95 1.85
C LEU A 245 1.88 -22.66 1.90
N LEU A 246 1.60 -21.75 2.83
CA LEU A 246 2.29 -20.47 2.98
C LEU A 246 3.29 -20.43 4.17
N GLN A 247 3.44 -21.53 4.91
CA GLN A 247 4.45 -21.72 5.96
C GLN A 247 5.69 -22.37 5.38
#